data_AF-A0A0J7KJS6-F1
#
_entry.id   AF-A0A0J7KJS6-F1
#
_cell.length_a   1.000
_cell.length_b   1.000
_cell.length_c   1.000
_cell.angle_alpha   90.00
_cell.angle_beta   90.00
_cell.angle_gamma   90.00
#
_symmetry.space_group_name_H-M   'P 1'
#
loop_
_entity.id
_entity.type
_entity.pdbx_description
1 polymer ?
#
loop_
_entity_poly.entity_id
_entity_poly.type
_entity_poly.pdbx_seq_one_letter_code
_entity_poly.pdbx_strand_id
1 'polypeptide(L)'
;SSTLDFTIARFALNGEFLSMGRPTLPCQLLRNVRFGVNFNKKCRTTAAELLNAQIELLSPYLVFKEDNKSFIHALPVIVKSADQNIKEVLRQQLVRKFFLVDNVSGFKALPIFMNSRFMKASEISVLRYMKSLTILVNVQSGKDHGKIFAPLLIVEYDELTYQDFLDNSDVVIDYKVTFILKDNDIDYNVEVKKKITAIEEI
;
A
#
# COMPACT_ATOMS: atom_id res chain seq x y z
N SER A 1 -6.33 -24.08 5.30
CA SER A 1 -5.31 -23.04 5.62
C SER A 1 -5.95 -21.67 5.46
N SER A 2 -6.11 -20.89 6.54
CA SER A 2 -6.78 -19.58 6.47
C SER A 2 -5.95 -18.53 5.72
N THR A 3 -6.55 -17.82 4.76
CA THR A 3 -5.93 -16.71 4.01
C THR A 3 -6.74 -15.43 4.17
N LEU A 4 -6.04 -14.30 4.34
CA LEU A 4 -6.65 -12.98 4.30
C LEU A 4 -6.96 -12.60 2.84
N ASP A 5 -8.22 -12.28 2.56
CA ASP A 5 -8.70 -11.93 1.22
C ASP A 5 -8.67 -10.42 1.01
N PHE A 6 -7.55 -9.92 0.48
CA PHE A 6 -7.41 -8.51 0.13
C PHE A 6 -7.97 -8.24 -1.26
N THR A 7 -8.67 -7.11 -1.40
CA THR A 7 -9.14 -6.59 -2.68
C THR A 7 -8.75 -5.12 -2.81
N ILE A 8 -8.58 -4.64 -4.03
CA ILE A 8 -8.25 -3.23 -4.32
C ILE A 8 -9.35 -2.64 -5.18
N ALA A 9 -9.84 -1.46 -4.81
CA ALA A 9 -10.56 -0.57 -5.71
C ALA A 9 -9.58 0.38 -6.39
N ARG A 10 -9.67 0.47 -7.71
CA ARG A 10 -8.81 1.27 -8.59
C ARG A 10 -9.57 2.50 -9.05
N PHE A 11 -8.93 3.66 -8.98
CA PHE A 11 -9.49 4.93 -9.41
C PHE A 11 -8.50 5.65 -10.33
N ALA A 12 -9.01 6.38 -11.30
CA ALA A 12 -8.22 7.32 -12.07
C ALA A 12 -7.79 8.51 -11.19
N LEU A 13 -6.84 9.30 -11.68
CA LEU A 13 -6.32 10.48 -10.98
C LEU A 13 -7.36 11.56 -10.73
N ASN A 14 -8.38 11.66 -11.60
CA ASN A 14 -9.54 12.53 -11.42
C ASN A 14 -10.53 12.02 -10.34
N GLY A 15 -10.25 10.87 -9.73
CA GLY A 15 -11.09 10.24 -8.71
C GLY A 15 -12.17 9.31 -9.24
N GLU A 16 -12.32 9.16 -10.56
CA GLU A 16 -13.29 8.26 -11.19
C GLU A 16 -12.99 6.80 -10.83
N PHE A 17 -14.03 6.05 -10.48
CA PHE A 17 -13.91 4.63 -10.18
C PHE A 17 -13.68 3.83 -11.47
N LEU A 18 -12.63 3.02 -11.49
CA LEU A 18 -12.29 2.19 -12.65
C LEU A 18 -12.78 0.76 -12.46
N SER A 19 -12.36 0.11 -11.38
CA SER A 19 -12.68 -1.29 -11.11
C SER A 19 -12.40 -1.67 -9.67
N MET A 20 -12.90 -2.84 -9.27
CA MET A 20 -12.61 -3.44 -7.99
C MET A 20 -12.39 -4.93 -8.15
N GLY A 21 -11.34 -5.46 -7.54
CA GLY A 21 -11.08 -6.88 -7.57
C GLY A 21 -9.73 -7.26 -6.98
N ARG A 22 -9.28 -8.46 -7.35
CA ARG A 22 -8.03 -9.04 -6.85
C ARG A 22 -6.85 -8.10 -7.14
N PRO A 23 -5.90 -7.95 -6.19
CA PRO A 23 -4.73 -7.11 -6.38
C PRO A 23 -3.92 -7.53 -7.61
N THR A 24 -3.72 -6.60 -8.54
CA THR A 24 -2.83 -6.75 -9.71
C THR A 24 -1.51 -6.01 -9.50
N LEU A 25 -1.08 -5.87 -8.25
CA LEU A 25 0.19 -5.26 -7.91
C LEU A 25 1.36 -6.19 -8.32
N PRO A 26 2.55 -5.62 -8.60
CA PRO A 26 3.74 -6.42 -8.89
C PRO A 26 4.00 -7.42 -7.78
N CYS A 27 4.71 -8.51 -8.06
CA CYS A 27 5.16 -9.45 -7.03
C CYS A 27 4.04 -10.13 -6.22
N GLN A 28 2.80 -10.08 -6.74
CA GLN A 28 1.62 -10.61 -6.07
C GLN A 28 1.42 -10.00 -4.67
N LEU A 29 1.78 -8.72 -4.48
CA LEU A 29 1.50 -8.02 -3.22
C LEU A 29 0.02 -8.17 -2.86
N LEU A 30 -0.27 -8.38 -1.58
CA LEU A 30 -1.61 -8.60 -1.03
C LEU A 30 -2.30 -9.90 -1.48
N ARG A 31 -1.65 -10.77 -2.25
CA ARG A 31 -2.20 -12.09 -2.61
C ARG A 31 -1.66 -13.19 -1.71
N ASN A 32 -2.51 -14.19 -1.45
CA ASN A 32 -2.15 -15.42 -0.72
C ASN A 32 -1.53 -15.16 0.66
N VAL A 33 -1.98 -14.11 1.35
CA VAL A 33 -1.50 -13.77 2.70
C VAL A 33 -2.09 -14.77 3.69
N ARG A 34 -1.29 -15.74 4.13
CA ARG A 34 -1.71 -16.75 5.10
C ARG A 34 -1.81 -16.13 6.49
N PHE A 35 -2.92 -16.41 7.17
CA PHE A 35 -3.13 -15.97 8.55
C PHE A 35 -2.05 -16.56 9.47
N GLY A 36 -1.51 -15.74 10.38
CA GLY A 36 -0.51 -16.14 11.37
C GLY A 36 0.91 -16.34 10.82
N VAL A 37 1.14 -16.13 9.52
CA VAL A 37 2.45 -16.34 8.89
C VAL A 37 3.13 -15.01 8.62
N ASN A 38 4.17 -14.71 9.41
CA ASN A 38 5.07 -13.60 9.13
C ASN A 38 5.94 -13.93 7.91
N PHE A 39 6.08 -12.98 7.00
CA PHE A 39 7.03 -13.14 5.91
C PHE A 39 7.58 -11.80 5.42
N ASN A 40 8.73 -11.89 4.75
CA ASN A 40 9.36 -10.81 4.03
C ASN A 40 9.76 -11.33 2.65
N LYS A 41 9.38 -10.60 1.61
CA LYS A 41 9.70 -10.90 0.21
C LYS A 41 10.30 -9.66 -0.42
N LYS A 42 11.32 -9.88 -1.23
CA LYS A 42 11.83 -8.87 -2.15
C LYS A 42 11.54 -9.33 -3.56
N CYS A 43 11.19 -8.40 -4.41
CA CYS A 43 11.08 -8.67 -5.83
C CYS A 43 11.79 -7.59 -6.62
N ARG A 44 12.20 -7.98 -7.83
CA ARG A 44 12.88 -7.10 -8.77
C ARG A 44 11.92 -6.77 -9.91
N THR A 45 11.98 -5.52 -10.33
CA THR A 45 11.36 -4.95 -11.52
C THR A 45 12.39 -4.02 -12.15
N THR A 46 12.06 -3.36 -13.24
CA THR A 46 12.97 -2.40 -13.89
C THR A 46 12.37 -1.01 -13.91
N ALA A 47 13.23 0.00 -14.06
CA ALA A 47 12.78 1.39 -14.21
C ALA A 47 11.82 1.54 -15.41
N ALA A 48 12.04 0.82 -16.52
CA ALA A 48 11.15 0.84 -17.68
C ALA A 48 9.77 0.20 -17.39
N GLU A 49 9.71 -0.89 -16.63
CA GLU A 49 8.43 -1.51 -16.24
C GLU A 49 7.60 -0.57 -15.36
N LEU A 50 8.24 0.13 -14.41
CA LEU A 50 7.58 1.10 -13.56
C LEU A 50 7.15 2.36 -14.33
N LEU A 51 7.95 2.81 -15.30
CA LEU A 51 7.60 3.96 -16.14
C LEU A 51 6.37 3.68 -17.01
N ASN A 52 6.22 2.44 -17.49
CA ASN A 52 5.08 2.00 -18.30
C ASN A 52 3.85 1.59 -17.46
N ALA A 53 3.96 1.57 -16.13
CA ALA A 53 2.86 1.19 -15.26
C ALA A 53 1.76 2.27 -15.28
N GLN A 54 0.50 1.81 -15.26
CA GLN A 54 -0.65 2.71 -15.23
C GLN A 54 -0.74 3.43 -13.88
N ILE A 55 -0.93 4.76 -13.93
CA ILE A 55 -1.05 5.58 -12.74
C ILE A 55 -2.49 5.57 -12.27
N GLU A 56 -2.68 5.02 -11.08
CA GLU A 56 -3.98 4.82 -10.48
C GLU A 56 -3.91 5.03 -8.98
N LEU A 57 -5.01 5.51 -8.41
CA LEU A 57 -5.21 5.54 -6.98
C LEU A 57 -5.81 4.21 -6.55
N LEU A 58 -5.16 3.57 -5.58
CA LEU A 58 -5.47 2.24 -5.07
C LEU A 58 -6.04 2.38 -3.66
N SER A 59 -7.26 1.88 -3.45
CA SER A 59 -7.89 1.81 -2.13
C SER A 59 -7.95 0.34 -1.69
N PRO A 60 -7.24 -0.05 -0.62
CA PRO A 60 -7.20 -1.42 -0.16
C PRO A 60 -8.39 -1.76 0.74
N TYR A 61 -8.87 -2.99 0.63
CA TYR A 61 -9.94 -3.53 1.45
C TYR A 61 -9.65 -4.97 1.85
N LEU A 62 -10.24 -5.41 2.95
CA LEU A 62 -10.30 -6.80 3.36
C LEU A 62 -11.72 -7.33 3.18
N VAL A 63 -11.84 -8.44 2.48
CA VAL A 63 -13.09 -9.19 2.32
C VAL A 63 -13.12 -10.30 3.37
N PHE A 64 -14.26 -10.48 4.02
CA PHE A 64 -14.46 -11.53 5.01
C PHE A 64 -15.90 -12.00 5.02
N LYS A 65 -16.16 -13.19 5.57
CA LYS A 65 -17.50 -13.74 5.71
C LYS A 65 -17.88 -13.80 7.19
N GLU A 66 -19.10 -13.40 7.49
CA GLU A 66 -19.72 -13.52 8.81
C GLU A 66 -21.20 -13.87 8.58
N ASP A 67 -21.70 -14.90 9.28
CA ASP A 67 -23.09 -15.39 9.14
C ASP A 67 -23.55 -15.63 7.69
N ASN A 68 -22.72 -16.31 6.88
CA ASN A 68 -22.92 -16.56 5.44
C ASN A 68 -23.04 -15.29 4.56
N LYS A 69 -22.80 -14.10 5.09
CA LYS A 69 -22.76 -12.85 4.35
C LYS A 69 -21.31 -12.42 4.11
N SER A 70 -21.05 -11.90 2.91
CA SER A 70 -19.76 -11.32 2.57
C SER A 70 -19.74 -9.85 2.97
N PHE A 71 -18.71 -9.44 3.68
CA PHE A 71 -18.46 -8.08 4.10
C PHE A 71 -17.15 -7.57 3.54
N ILE A 72 -17.05 -6.25 3.46
CA ILE A 72 -15.85 -5.57 3.03
C ILE A 72 -15.48 -4.48 4.04
N HIS A 73 -14.20 -4.38 4.36
CA HIS A 73 -13.68 -3.36 5.26
C HIS A 73 -12.55 -2.59 4.58
N ALA A 74 -12.69 -1.25 4.54
CA ALA A 74 -11.64 -0.38 4.02
C ALA A 74 -10.44 -0.41 4.97
N LEU A 75 -9.24 -0.52 4.41
CA LEU A 75 -8.02 -0.61 5.20
C LEU A 75 -7.32 0.75 5.28
N PRO A 76 -6.89 1.18 6.47
CA PRO A 76 -6.08 2.37 6.61
C PRO A 76 -4.71 2.18 5.95
N VAL A 77 -4.23 3.24 5.31
CA VAL A 77 -2.89 3.30 4.73
C VAL A 77 -2.12 4.44 5.35
N ILE A 78 -0.88 4.18 5.74
CA ILE A 78 0.07 5.20 6.17
C ILE A 78 1.16 5.32 5.11
N VAL A 79 1.49 6.55 4.73
CA VAL A 79 2.64 6.84 3.88
C VAL A 79 3.81 7.23 4.77
N LYS A 80 4.84 6.40 4.77
CA LYS A 80 6.05 6.58 5.57
C LYS A 80 6.96 7.63 4.94
N SER A 81 7.35 8.63 5.72
CA SER A 81 8.44 9.56 5.38
C SER A 81 9.80 8.89 5.57
N ALA A 82 10.78 9.23 4.71
CA ALA A 82 12.12 8.64 4.68
C ALA A 82 12.89 8.77 6.01
N ASP A 83 12.58 9.80 6.82
CA ASP A 83 13.39 10.18 7.99
C ASP A 83 12.91 9.62 9.34
N GLN A 84 11.90 8.72 9.37
CA GLN A 84 11.25 8.37 10.64
C GLN A 84 11.16 6.88 10.96
N ASN A 85 11.39 6.58 12.25
CA ASN A 85 11.30 5.26 12.85
C ASN A 85 9.84 4.78 12.94
N ILE A 86 9.61 3.47 12.83
CA ILE A 86 8.26 2.85 12.77
C ILE A 86 7.38 3.21 13.99
N LYS A 87 7.97 3.51 15.15
CA LYS A 87 7.21 3.90 16.35
C LYS A 87 6.54 5.28 16.24
N GLU A 88 7.01 6.16 15.36
CA GLU A 88 6.43 7.48 15.10
C GLU A 88 5.47 7.49 13.90
N VAL A 89 5.45 6.40 13.11
CA VAL A 89 4.60 6.25 11.90
C VAL A 89 3.11 6.39 12.21
N LEU A 90 2.68 6.09 13.44
CA LEU A 90 1.28 6.28 13.86
C LEU A 90 0.85 7.76 13.97
N ARG A 91 1.80 8.72 13.93
CA ARG A 91 1.53 10.16 13.85
C ARG A 91 1.46 10.68 12.41
N GLN A 92 1.71 9.84 11.42
CA GLN A 92 1.72 10.22 10.01
C GLN A 92 0.31 10.32 9.43
N GLN A 93 0.21 10.94 8.26
CA GLN A 93 -1.05 11.16 7.57
C GLN A 93 -1.66 9.82 7.15
N LEU A 94 -2.75 9.44 7.82
CA LEU A 94 -3.61 8.37 7.37
C LEU A 94 -4.27 8.78 6.05
N VAL A 95 -4.05 7.97 5.02
CA VAL A 95 -4.67 8.11 3.71
C VAL A 95 -5.55 6.91 3.42
N ARG A 96 -6.54 7.11 2.55
CA ARG A 96 -7.41 6.03 2.05
C ARG A 96 -6.90 5.40 0.76
N LYS A 97 -6.14 6.17 -0.02
CA LYS A 97 -5.66 5.80 -1.34
C LYS A 97 -4.16 5.99 -1.41
N PHE A 98 -3.47 5.11 -2.13
CA PHE A 98 -2.04 5.17 -2.42
C PHE A 98 -1.83 4.84 -3.91
N PHE A 99 -0.62 4.95 -4.42
CA PHE A 99 -0.31 4.61 -5.82
C PHE A 99 0.88 3.66 -5.88
N LEU A 100 0.97 2.87 -6.95
CA LEU A 100 2.18 2.09 -7.24
C LEU A 100 3.29 3.00 -7.77
N VAL A 101 2.93 3.90 -8.69
CA VAL A 101 3.80 4.89 -9.32
C VAL A 101 3.08 6.24 -9.40
N ASP A 102 3.84 7.33 -9.28
CA ASP A 102 3.40 8.70 -9.51
C ASP A 102 4.41 9.41 -10.40
N ASN A 103 3.95 9.79 -11.59
CA ASN A 103 4.72 10.53 -12.58
C ASN A 103 4.28 12.01 -12.66
N VAL A 104 3.21 12.39 -11.96
CA VAL A 104 2.56 13.71 -12.05
C VAL A 104 3.44 14.75 -11.36
N SER A 105 3.97 14.41 -10.19
CA SER A 105 4.91 15.24 -9.44
C SER A 105 6.31 15.34 -10.08
N GLY A 106 6.59 14.49 -11.07
CA GLY A 106 7.90 14.28 -11.65
C GLY A 106 8.36 15.26 -12.74
N PHE A 107 7.46 16.11 -13.23
CA PHE A 107 7.78 17.03 -14.32
C PHE A 107 8.19 18.40 -13.81
N LYS A 108 9.34 18.89 -14.28
CA LYS A 108 9.81 20.24 -13.96
C LYS A 108 8.94 21.30 -14.62
N ALA A 109 8.72 22.39 -13.89
CA ALA A 109 8.16 23.64 -14.40
C ALA A 109 9.31 24.49 -14.97
N LEU A 110 9.40 24.59 -16.28
CA LEU A 110 10.41 25.40 -16.97
C LEU A 110 9.92 26.84 -17.09
N PRO A 111 10.70 27.85 -16.65
CA PRO A 111 10.31 29.25 -16.80
C PRO A 111 10.27 29.64 -18.28
N ILE A 112 9.21 30.31 -18.70
CA ILE A 112 9.15 30.92 -20.03
C ILE A 112 9.84 32.29 -19.92
N PHE A 113 11.02 32.45 -20.53
CA PHE A 113 11.85 33.64 -20.35
C PHE A 113 11.18 34.99 -20.70
N MET A 114 10.09 34.99 -21.47
CA MET A 114 9.41 36.21 -21.96
C MET A 114 8.11 36.57 -21.24
N ASN A 115 7.61 35.73 -20.33
CA ASN A 115 6.43 36.02 -19.53
C ASN A 115 6.51 35.09 -18.33
N SER A 116 6.25 35.57 -17.12
CA SER A 116 6.37 34.89 -15.81
C SER A 116 5.52 33.61 -15.63
N ARG A 117 5.23 32.90 -16.71
CA ARG A 117 4.55 31.63 -16.84
C ARG A 117 5.58 30.50 -16.85
N PHE A 118 5.11 29.32 -16.49
CA PHE A 118 5.90 28.09 -16.53
C PHE A 118 5.29 27.14 -17.56
N MET A 119 6.14 26.40 -18.26
CA MET A 119 5.74 25.29 -19.12
C MET A 119 6.20 23.97 -18.51
N LYS A 120 5.39 22.92 -18.63
CA LYS A 120 5.78 21.57 -18.21
C LYS A 120 6.93 21.08 -19.10
N ALA A 121 7.99 20.54 -18.50
CA ALA A 121 9.08 19.90 -19.24
C ALA A 121 8.54 18.74 -20.11
N SER A 122 9.17 18.51 -21.25
CA SER A 122 8.83 17.41 -22.17
C SER A 122 9.18 16.03 -21.59
N GLU A 123 10.16 15.99 -20.68
CA GLU A 123 10.66 14.76 -20.07
C GLU A 123 10.39 14.74 -18.58
N ILE A 124 10.09 13.55 -18.06
CA ILE A 124 9.98 13.33 -16.63
C ILE A 124 11.36 13.41 -15.99
N SER A 125 11.49 14.19 -14.92
CA SER A 125 12.74 14.29 -14.17
C SER A 125 12.86 13.21 -13.11
N VAL A 126 11.73 12.85 -12.51
CA VAL A 126 11.64 11.88 -11.42
C VAL A 126 10.36 11.06 -11.52
N LEU A 127 10.42 9.74 -11.33
CA LEU A 127 9.24 8.90 -11.09
C LEU A 127 9.24 8.46 -9.64
N ARG A 128 8.17 8.77 -8.89
CA ARG A 128 8.00 8.21 -7.55
C ARG A 128 7.38 6.83 -7.66
N TYR A 129 7.91 5.86 -6.93
CA TYR A 129 7.38 4.49 -6.93
C TYR A 129 7.30 3.93 -5.51
N MET A 130 6.42 2.96 -5.31
CA MET A 130 6.30 2.26 -4.04
C MET A 130 7.51 1.34 -3.84
N LYS A 131 8.44 1.78 -3.00
CA LYS A 131 9.64 1.04 -2.59
C LYS A 131 9.31 -0.11 -1.66
N SER A 132 8.39 0.10 -0.72
CA SER A 132 7.97 -0.98 0.17
C SER A 132 6.50 -0.92 0.58
N LEU A 133 5.96 -2.10 0.85
CA LEU A 133 4.65 -2.30 1.44
C LEU A 133 4.79 -3.19 2.67
N THR A 134 4.39 -2.69 3.84
CA THR A 134 4.29 -3.48 5.07
C THR A 134 2.83 -3.60 5.49
N ILE A 135 2.38 -4.83 5.77
CA ILE A 135 1.07 -5.09 6.36
C ILE A 135 1.26 -5.47 7.82
N LEU A 136 0.66 -4.69 8.71
CA LEU A 136 0.58 -5.00 10.13
C LEU A 136 -0.80 -5.56 10.44
N VAL A 137 -0.84 -6.77 10.98
CA VAL A 137 -2.06 -7.45 11.38
C VAL A 137 -2.03 -7.65 12.89
N ASN A 138 -2.91 -6.94 13.60
CA ASN A 138 -3.04 -7.13 15.05
C ASN A 138 -4.02 -8.26 15.32
N VAL A 139 -3.53 -9.33 15.93
CA VAL A 139 -4.31 -10.52 16.30
C VAL A 139 -4.84 -10.32 17.73
N GLN A 140 -6.13 -10.64 17.92
CA GLN A 140 -6.80 -10.53 19.22
C GLN A 140 -6.48 -11.73 20.11
N SER A 141 -6.30 -11.47 21.41
CA SER A 141 -6.08 -12.47 22.45
C SER A 141 -7.34 -12.69 23.31
N GLY A 142 -7.36 -13.76 24.11
CA GLY A 142 -8.46 -14.06 25.03
C GLY A 142 -9.72 -14.59 24.33
N LYS A 143 -10.89 -14.04 24.67
CA LYS A 143 -12.21 -14.54 24.18
C LYS A 143 -12.44 -14.36 22.68
N ASP A 144 -11.63 -13.53 22.03
CA ASP A 144 -11.69 -13.27 20.59
C ASP A 144 -10.48 -13.87 19.85
N HIS A 145 -9.86 -14.90 20.42
CA HIS A 145 -8.79 -15.64 19.76
C HIS A 145 -9.18 -16.07 18.34
N GLY A 146 -8.26 -15.90 17.39
CA GLY A 146 -8.50 -16.16 15.96
C GLY A 146 -9.15 -14.99 15.19
N LYS A 147 -9.52 -13.90 15.87
CA LYS A 147 -9.96 -12.66 15.21
C LYS A 147 -8.81 -11.67 15.05
N ILE A 148 -8.93 -10.81 14.06
CA ILE A 148 -8.00 -9.71 13.82
C ILE A 148 -8.71 -8.37 13.89
N PHE A 149 -7.94 -7.34 14.24
CA PHE A 149 -8.30 -5.98 13.89
C PHE A 149 -8.04 -5.73 12.40
N ALA A 150 -8.67 -4.69 11.86
CA ALA A 150 -8.41 -4.24 10.50
C ALA A 150 -6.89 -4.08 10.27
N PRO A 151 -6.31 -4.78 9.28
CA PRO A 151 -4.90 -4.63 8.94
C PRO A 151 -4.56 -3.19 8.58
N LEU A 152 -3.36 -2.77 8.98
CA LEU A 152 -2.79 -1.48 8.63
C LEU A 152 -1.73 -1.66 7.54
N LEU A 153 -1.85 -0.90 6.46
CA LEU A 153 -0.86 -0.88 5.39
C LEU A 153 0.09 0.31 5.60
N ILE A 154 1.38 0.07 5.48
CA ILE A 154 2.42 1.10 5.52
C ILE A 154 3.15 1.06 4.18
N VAL A 155 3.10 2.17 3.47
CA VAL A 155 3.70 2.35 2.14
C VAL A 155 4.90 3.28 2.28
N GLU A 156 6.03 2.90 1.71
CA GLU A 156 7.21 3.77 1.59
C GLU A 156 7.48 4.03 0.11
N TYR A 157 7.72 5.29 -0.23
CA TYR A 157 8.03 5.70 -1.59
C TYR A 157 9.52 6.03 -1.74
N ASP A 158 10.02 5.83 -2.96
CA ASP A 158 11.34 6.28 -3.39
C ASP A 158 11.23 6.85 -4.80
N GLU A 159 12.33 7.39 -5.31
CA GLU A 159 12.36 8.17 -6.54
C GLU A 159 13.39 7.60 -7.52
N LEU A 160 12.96 7.40 -8.77
CA LEU A 160 13.83 7.08 -9.89
C LEU A 160 14.13 8.35 -10.67
N THR A 161 15.39 8.55 -11.01
CA THR A 161 15.87 9.70 -11.78
C THR A 161 15.85 9.41 -13.27
N TYR A 162 16.07 10.46 -14.08
CA TYR A 162 16.25 10.30 -15.53
C TYR A 162 17.34 9.29 -15.89
N GLN A 163 18.45 9.26 -15.15
CA GLN A 163 19.55 8.34 -15.39
C GLN A 163 19.13 6.88 -15.19
N ASP A 164 18.27 6.62 -14.19
CA ASP A 164 17.75 5.27 -13.93
C ASP A 164 16.90 4.73 -15.09
N PHE A 165 16.22 5.60 -15.85
CA PHE A 165 15.51 5.20 -17.06
C PHE A 165 16.44 4.91 -18.23
N LEU A 166 17.51 5.70 -18.39
CA LEU A 166 18.51 5.47 -19.44
C LEU A 166 19.23 4.14 -19.24
N ASP A 167 19.60 3.84 -17.99
CA ASP A 167 20.32 2.61 -17.63
C ASP A 167 19.37 1.42 -17.44
N ASN A 168 18.05 1.66 -17.48
CA ASN A 168 17.00 0.72 -17.12
C ASN A 168 17.31 -0.02 -15.80
N SER A 169 17.63 0.75 -14.77
CA SER A 169 18.10 0.25 -13.47
C SER A 169 17.16 -0.82 -12.90
N ASP A 170 17.75 -1.84 -12.29
CA ASP A 170 17.03 -2.81 -11.46
C ASP A 170 16.44 -2.10 -10.24
N VAL A 171 15.15 -2.30 -9.99
CA VAL A 171 14.42 -1.72 -8.87
C VAL A 171 13.92 -2.82 -7.96
N VAL A 172 14.21 -2.71 -6.66
CA VAL A 172 13.77 -3.67 -5.64
C VAL A 172 12.56 -3.12 -4.90
N ILE A 173 11.48 -3.92 -4.84
CA ILE A 173 10.31 -3.64 -4.02
C ILE A 173 10.29 -4.63 -2.84
N ASP A 174 10.24 -4.09 -1.62
CA ASP A 174 10.18 -4.85 -0.38
C ASP A 174 8.72 -5.06 0.07
N TYR A 175 8.37 -6.29 0.44
CA TYR A 175 7.03 -6.66 0.90
C TYR A 175 7.07 -7.44 2.20
N LYS A 176 6.44 -6.91 3.24
CA LYS A 176 6.44 -7.51 4.56
C LYS A 176 5.03 -7.69 5.10
N VAL A 177 4.77 -8.84 5.72
CA VAL A 177 3.55 -9.08 6.51
C VAL A 177 3.97 -9.47 7.91
N THR A 178 3.42 -8.79 8.91
CA THR A 178 3.71 -9.02 10.33
C THR A 178 2.42 -9.12 11.11
N PHE A 179 2.24 -10.26 11.78
CA PHE A 179 1.22 -10.52 12.76
C PHE A 179 1.78 -10.18 14.15
N ILE A 180 1.04 -9.36 14.89
CA ILE A 180 1.39 -8.92 16.24
C ILE A 180 0.27 -9.36 17.16
N LEU A 181 0.58 -10.17 18.18
CA LEU A 181 -0.35 -10.50 19.24
C LEU A 181 -0.50 -9.27 20.14
N LYS A 182 -1.70 -8.73 20.26
CA LYS A 182 -2.00 -7.74 21.30
C LYS A 182 -2.47 -8.49 22.55
N ASP A 183 -1.62 -8.52 23.57
CA ASP A 183 -2.09 -8.75 24.93
C ASP A 183 -2.90 -7.52 25.37
N ASN A 184 -4.02 -7.74 26.04
CA ASN A 184 -5.08 -6.76 26.34
C ASN A 184 -4.66 -5.55 27.20
N ASP A 185 -3.37 -5.24 27.37
CA ASP A 185 -2.84 -4.23 28.30
C ASP A 185 -2.23 -2.98 27.64
N ILE A 186 -2.38 -2.79 26.32
CA ILE A 186 -1.89 -1.56 25.67
C ILE A 186 -3.02 -0.82 24.95
N ASP A 187 -3.53 0.20 25.66
CA ASP A 187 -4.52 1.18 25.22
C ASP A 187 -3.95 2.09 24.13
N TYR A 188 -4.04 1.64 22.88
CA TYR A 188 -3.80 2.50 21.72
C TYR A 188 -5.13 3.16 21.35
N ASN A 189 -5.30 4.42 21.77
CA ASN A 189 -6.45 5.31 21.56
C ASN A 189 -6.74 5.69 20.09
N VAL A 190 -6.74 4.71 19.18
CA VAL A 190 -7.48 4.75 17.91
C VAL A 190 -8.13 3.39 17.75
N GLU A 191 -9.18 3.14 18.53
CA GLU A 191 -10.03 1.97 18.34
C GLU A 191 -10.89 2.13 17.08
N VAL A 192 -10.37 1.67 15.94
CA VAL A 192 -11.27 1.12 14.91
C VAL A 192 -11.63 -0.30 15.35
N LYS A 193 -12.55 -0.41 16.31
CA LYS A 193 -13.13 -1.67 16.77
C LYS A 193 -14.04 -2.24 15.69
N LYS A 194 -13.47 -2.93 14.70
CA LYS A 194 -14.23 -3.92 13.92
C LYS A 194 -13.47 -5.25 13.94
N LYS A 195 -14.06 -6.22 14.62
CA LYS A 195 -13.54 -7.59 14.71
C LYS A 195 -13.75 -8.27 13.36
N ILE A 196 -12.70 -8.89 12.83
CA ILE A 196 -12.77 -9.66 11.59
C ILE A 196 -12.33 -11.08 11.91
N THR A 197 -13.19 -12.05 11.65
CA THR A 197 -12.90 -13.46 11.88
C THR A 197 -12.05 -13.99 10.73
N ALA A 198 -10.85 -14.51 11.03
CA ALA A 198 -10.09 -15.25 10.04
C ALA A 198 -10.79 -16.60 9.80
N ILE A 199 -11.12 -16.91 8.54
CA ILE A 199 -11.85 -18.13 8.20
C ILE A 199 -10.86 -19.30 8.25
N GLU A 200 -10.94 -20.16 9.26
CA GLU A 200 -10.31 -21.48 9.21
C GLU A 200 -11.14 -22.38 8.28
N GLU A 201 -10.61 -22.71 7.11
CA GLU A 201 -11.14 -23.83 6.32
C GLU A 201 -10.83 -25.13 7.07
N ILE A 202 -11.91 -25.83 7.45
CA ILE A 202 -11.93 -27.20 7.98
C ILE A 202 -11.53 -28.19 6.88
#